data_AF-A0A944IV09-F1
#
_entry.id   AF-A0A944IV09-F1
#
_cell.length_a   1.000
_cell.length_b   1.000
_cell.length_c   1.000
_cell.angle_alpha   90.00
_cell.angle_beta   90.00
_cell.angle_gamma   90.00
#
_symmetry.space_group_name_H-M   'P 1'
#
loop_
_entity.id
_entity.type
_entity.pdbx_description
1 polymer ?
#
loop_
_entity_poly.entity_id
_entity_poly.type
_entity_poly.pdbx_seq_one_letter_code
_entity_poly.pdbx_strand_id
1 'polypeptide(L)'
;MSGTPETDALWARLSPAAGAAVAAVDAERLEVERARLSPERREAVTEPVYSVRRRFEAWERLGRILESGPRPDEFYPFSAYENDLDGRDSLAGVMASLPEAVRAELAGVLDALDARFAAATDQDVTGALDPWLRTGRGRATQAHVWWWRVPKSAPW
;
A
#
# COMPACT_ATOMS: atom_id res chain seq x y z
N MET A 1 12.18 5.47 15.15
CA MET A 1 11.12 6.36 14.63
C MET A 1 10.61 5.72 13.36
N SER A 2 9.30 5.48 13.22
CA SER A 2 8.78 4.93 11.97
C SER A 2 9.13 5.91 10.82
N GLY A 3 9.39 5.38 9.62
CA GLY A 3 9.63 6.20 8.43
C GLY A 3 8.35 6.78 7.83
N THR A 4 7.23 6.77 8.57
CA THR A 4 5.87 6.99 8.07
C THR A 4 5.03 7.91 8.97
N PRO A 5 5.45 9.17 9.19
CA PRO A 5 4.80 10.05 10.16
C PRO A 5 3.36 10.46 9.80
N GLU A 6 2.99 10.55 8.54
CA GLU A 6 1.61 10.87 8.12
C GLU A 6 0.66 9.74 8.48
N THR A 7 1.10 8.50 8.26
CA THR A 7 0.40 7.29 8.68
C THR A 7 0.31 7.22 10.20
N ASP A 8 1.41 7.44 10.93
CA ASP A 8 1.39 7.44 12.39
C ASP A 8 0.43 8.50 12.97
N ALA A 9 0.44 9.71 12.41
CA ALA A 9 -0.45 10.79 12.81
C ALA A 9 -1.91 10.47 12.52
N LEU A 10 -2.21 9.83 11.38
CA LEU A 10 -3.56 9.33 11.07
C LEU A 10 -4.01 8.31 12.11
N TRP A 11 -3.20 7.29 12.39
CA TRP A 11 -3.56 6.23 13.33
C TRP A 11 -3.76 6.75 14.75
N ALA A 12 -2.97 7.74 15.16
CA ALA A 12 -3.11 8.38 16.48
C ALA A 12 -4.42 9.18 16.64
N ARG A 13 -5.06 9.60 15.54
CA ARG A 13 -6.28 10.43 15.55
C ARG A 13 -7.55 9.71 15.09
N LEU A 14 -7.49 8.41 14.79
CA LEU A 14 -8.66 7.67 14.34
C LEU A 14 -9.77 7.74 15.39
N SER A 15 -11.00 7.96 14.93
CA SER A 15 -12.16 7.79 15.80
C SER A 15 -12.26 6.33 16.28
N PRO A 16 -12.88 6.06 17.44
CA PRO A 16 -13.11 4.68 17.89
C PRO A 16 -13.88 3.84 16.85
N ALA A 17 -14.81 4.46 16.12
CA ALA A 17 -15.55 3.80 15.05
C ALA A 17 -14.65 3.42 13.87
N ALA A 18 -13.77 4.33 13.44
CA ALA A 18 -12.80 4.05 12.39
C ALA A 18 -11.80 2.96 12.82
N GLY A 19 -11.29 3.05 14.05
CA GLY A 19 -10.40 2.02 14.61
C GLY A 19 -11.05 0.63 14.64
N ALA A 20 -12.32 0.54 15.06
CA ALA A 20 -13.05 -0.72 15.07
C ALA A 20 -13.32 -1.27 13.66
N ALA A 21 -13.68 -0.42 12.70
CA ALA A 21 -13.90 -0.83 11.31
C ALA A 21 -12.60 -1.33 10.66
N VAL A 22 -11.47 -0.66 10.89
CA VAL A 22 -10.15 -1.12 10.44
C VAL A 22 -9.78 -2.46 11.08
N ALA A 23 -10.00 -2.60 12.39
CA ALA A 23 -9.73 -3.85 13.09
C ALA A 23 -10.58 -5.02 12.57
N ALA A 24 -11.84 -4.78 12.18
CA ALA A 24 -12.69 -5.79 11.57
C ALA A 24 -12.14 -6.26 10.21
N VAL A 25 -11.72 -5.33 9.35
CA VAL A 25 -11.07 -5.66 8.07
C VAL A 25 -9.77 -6.46 8.29
N ASP A 26 -8.96 -6.04 9.26
CA ASP A 26 -7.71 -6.73 9.60
C ASP A 26 -7.96 -8.13 10.16
N ALA A 27 -9.03 -8.34 10.94
CA ALA A 27 -9.42 -9.65 11.44
C ALA A 27 -9.87 -10.58 10.29
N GLU A 28 -10.70 -10.10 9.36
CA GLU A 28 -11.08 -10.87 8.18
C GLU A 28 -9.85 -11.26 7.34
N ARG A 29 -8.91 -10.32 7.17
CA ARG A 29 -7.67 -10.59 6.45
C ARG A 29 -6.80 -11.63 7.17
N LEU A 30 -6.69 -11.54 8.49
CA LEU A 30 -5.94 -12.48 9.30
C LEU A 30 -6.47 -13.91 9.14
N GLU A 31 -7.79 -14.09 9.12
CA GLU A 31 -8.40 -15.41 8.91
C GLU A 31 -8.07 -15.99 7.52
N VAL A 32 -8.10 -15.16 6.47
CA VAL A 32 -7.70 -15.58 5.11
C VAL A 32 -6.23 -16.00 5.06
N GLU A 33 -5.35 -15.28 5.75
CA GLU A 33 -3.93 -15.58 5.81
C GLU A 33 -3.66 -16.87 6.61
N ARG A 34 -4.31 -17.04 7.76
CA ARG A 34 -4.21 -18.24 8.60
C ARG A 34 -4.76 -19.49 7.91
N ALA A 35 -5.80 -19.38 7.09
CA ALA A 35 -6.38 -20.52 6.36
C ALA A 35 -5.35 -21.26 5.48
N ARG A 36 -4.27 -20.57 5.08
CA ARG A 36 -3.19 -21.13 4.23
C ARG A 36 -2.03 -21.73 5.02
N LEU A 37 -2.06 -21.65 6.36
CA LEU A 37 -0.98 -22.07 7.23
C LEU A 37 -1.25 -23.43 7.87
N SER A 38 -0.16 -24.11 8.28
CA SER A 38 -0.25 -25.28 9.16
C SER A 38 -0.80 -24.88 10.53
N PRO A 39 -1.47 -25.79 11.27
CA PRO A 39 -2.06 -25.47 12.58
C PRO A 39 -1.10 -24.74 13.54
N GLU A 40 0.13 -25.24 13.67
CA GLU A 40 1.19 -24.66 14.52
C GLU A 40 1.53 -23.20 14.16
N ARG A 41 1.50 -22.88 12.86
CA ARG A 41 1.79 -21.52 12.37
C ARG A 41 0.59 -20.59 12.48
N ARG A 42 -0.64 -21.11 12.49
CA ARG A 42 -1.86 -20.29 12.61
C ARG A 42 -1.90 -19.56 13.95
N GLU A 43 -1.57 -20.25 15.03
CA GLU A 43 -1.59 -19.69 16.38
C GLU A 43 -0.50 -18.63 16.57
N ALA A 44 0.64 -18.78 15.90
CA ALA A 44 1.76 -17.84 15.99
C ALA A 44 1.52 -16.52 15.23
N VAL A 45 0.62 -16.49 14.24
CA VAL A 45 0.30 -15.28 13.47
C VAL A 45 -0.88 -14.58 14.13
N THR A 46 -0.62 -13.49 14.85
CA THR A 46 -1.65 -12.73 15.60
C THR A 46 -2.14 -11.48 14.89
N GLU A 47 -1.45 -11.05 13.83
CA GLU A 47 -1.78 -9.88 13.02
C GLU A 47 -1.61 -10.22 11.54
N PRO A 48 -2.43 -9.66 10.64
CA PRO A 48 -2.25 -9.88 9.22
C PRO A 48 -0.93 -9.25 8.75
N VAL A 49 -0.21 -9.95 7.87
CA VAL A 49 1.02 -9.47 7.24
C VAL A 49 0.76 -8.17 6.50
N TYR A 50 -0.39 -8.10 5.82
CA TYR A 50 -0.88 -6.90 5.16
C TYR A 50 -2.10 -6.39 5.92
N SER A 51 -1.87 -5.72 7.04
CA SER A 51 -2.90 -4.93 7.70
C SER A 51 -3.21 -3.66 6.91
N VAL A 52 -4.35 -3.01 7.17
CA VAL A 52 -4.66 -1.69 6.58
C VAL A 52 -3.55 -0.69 6.90
N ARG A 53 -3.07 -0.68 8.15
CA ARG A 53 -1.95 0.18 8.56
C ARG A 53 -0.70 -0.08 7.75
N ARG A 54 -0.27 -1.33 7.64
CA ARG A 54 0.95 -1.67 6.90
C ARG A 54 0.87 -1.29 5.43
N ARG A 55 -0.32 -1.35 4.81
CA ARG A 55 -0.51 -0.87 3.43
C ARG A 55 -0.34 0.65 3.32
N PHE A 56 -0.87 1.44 4.26
CA PHE A 56 -0.62 2.88 4.31
C PHE A 56 0.87 3.19 4.54
N GLU A 57 1.50 2.51 5.49
CA GLU A 57 2.93 2.68 5.78
C GLU A 57 3.80 2.34 4.57
N ALA A 58 3.49 1.25 3.86
CA ALA A 58 4.20 0.85 2.65
C ALA A 58 4.06 1.93 1.57
N TRP A 59 2.84 2.40 1.33
CA TRP A 59 2.56 3.42 0.32
C TRP A 59 3.26 4.76 0.62
N GLU A 60 3.22 5.20 1.87
CA GLU A 60 3.94 6.41 2.30
C GLU A 60 5.45 6.26 2.12
N ARG A 61 6.00 5.12 2.53
CA ARG A 61 7.43 4.86 2.45
C ARG A 61 7.91 4.83 1.00
N LEU A 62 7.14 4.22 0.10
CA LEU A 62 7.42 4.27 -1.33
C LEU A 62 7.45 5.72 -1.82
N GLY A 63 6.41 6.52 -1.54
CA GLY A 63 6.38 7.94 -1.94
C GLY A 63 7.62 8.70 -1.47
N ARG A 64 8.03 8.49 -0.21
CA ARG A 64 9.25 9.10 0.35
C ARG A 64 10.54 8.65 -0.35
N ILE A 65 10.67 7.35 -0.67
CA ILE A 65 11.83 6.82 -1.42
C ILE A 65 11.91 7.47 -2.81
N LEU A 66 10.77 7.56 -3.51
CA LEU A 66 10.72 8.16 -4.84
C LEU A 66 11.04 9.66 -4.84
N GLU A 67 10.65 10.37 -3.78
CA GLU A 67 10.95 11.80 -3.60
C GLU A 67 12.43 12.06 -3.26
N SER A 68 13.03 11.24 -2.39
CA SER A 68 14.42 11.44 -1.99
C SER A 68 15.43 10.94 -3.00
N GLY A 69 14.99 10.10 -3.95
CA GLY A 69 15.86 9.36 -4.85
C GLY A 69 16.62 8.23 -4.15
N PRO A 70 17.37 7.42 -4.91
CA PRO A 70 18.16 6.32 -4.38
C PRO A 70 19.25 6.83 -3.44
N ARG A 71 19.30 6.31 -2.21
CA ARG A 71 20.42 6.53 -1.30
C ARG A 71 21.51 5.51 -1.58
N PRO A 72 22.81 5.86 -1.43
CA PRO A 72 23.92 4.98 -1.77
C PRO A 72 23.87 3.60 -1.10
N ASP A 73 23.30 3.52 0.10
CA ASP A 73 23.25 2.30 0.92
C ASP A 73 21.86 1.67 1.01
N GLU A 74 20.86 2.20 0.30
CA GLU A 74 19.47 1.76 0.39
C GLU A 74 19.04 1.10 -0.93
N PHE A 75 19.11 -0.23 -0.95
CA PHE A 75 18.65 -1.03 -2.08
C PHE A 75 17.13 -1.23 -1.99
N TYR A 76 16.40 -0.75 -2.99
CA TYR A 76 14.96 -0.96 -3.12
C TYR A 76 14.67 -1.78 -4.38
N PRO A 77 14.47 -3.10 -4.28
CA PRO A 77 14.31 -3.95 -5.46
C PRO A 77 12.99 -3.65 -6.19
N PHE A 78 12.97 -3.88 -7.50
CA PHE A 78 11.74 -3.76 -8.30
C PHE A 78 10.57 -4.61 -7.74
N SER A 79 10.86 -5.78 -7.16
CA SER A 79 9.81 -6.60 -6.54
C SER A 79 9.16 -5.94 -5.31
N ALA A 80 9.88 -5.05 -4.60
CA ALA A 80 9.29 -4.24 -3.54
C ALA A 80 8.36 -3.17 -4.13
N TYR A 81 8.77 -2.52 -5.23
CA TYR A 81 7.91 -1.59 -5.97
C TYR A 81 6.60 -2.25 -6.40
N GLU A 82 6.69 -3.43 -7.00
CA GLU A 82 5.52 -4.19 -7.43
C GLU A 82 4.61 -4.59 -6.24
N ASN A 83 5.18 -5.03 -5.12
CA ASN A 83 4.41 -5.36 -3.92
C ASN A 83 3.68 -4.15 -3.33
N ASP A 84 4.29 -2.96 -3.39
CA ASP A 84 3.68 -1.73 -2.88
C ASP A 84 2.52 -1.26 -3.79
N LEU A 85 2.63 -1.47 -5.11
CA LEU A 85 1.53 -1.28 -6.06
C LEU A 85 0.37 -2.26 -5.80
N ASP A 86 0.66 -3.55 -5.63
CA ASP A 86 -0.32 -4.57 -5.22
C ASP A 86 -1.01 -4.16 -3.90
N GLY A 87 -0.22 -3.65 -2.94
CA GLY A 87 -0.69 -3.14 -1.67
C GLY A 87 -1.65 -1.97 -1.82
N ARG A 88 -1.35 -1.02 -2.72
CA ARG A 88 -2.20 0.14 -3.00
C ARG A 88 -3.50 -0.24 -3.70
N ASP A 89 -3.48 -1.18 -4.63
CA ASP A 89 -4.69 -1.69 -5.29
C ASP A 89 -5.59 -2.43 -4.29
N SER A 90 -4.99 -3.28 -3.46
CA SER A 90 -5.70 -3.93 -2.35
C SER A 90 -6.30 -2.90 -1.39
N LEU A 91 -5.61 -1.79 -1.14
CA LEU A 91 -6.10 -0.71 -0.27
C LEU A 91 -7.31 0.01 -0.89
N ALA A 92 -7.36 0.18 -2.21
CA ALA A 92 -8.55 0.71 -2.88
C ALA A 92 -9.79 -0.17 -2.64
N GLY A 93 -9.62 -1.49 -2.69
CA GLY A 93 -10.68 -2.44 -2.38
C GLY A 93 -11.17 -2.35 -0.93
N VAL A 94 -10.23 -2.24 0.03
CA VAL A 94 -10.56 -2.02 1.44
C VAL A 94 -11.32 -0.70 1.64
N MET A 95 -10.82 0.40 1.07
CA MET A 95 -11.48 1.69 1.17
C MET A 95 -12.91 1.66 0.60
N ALA A 96 -13.13 0.92 -0.48
CA ALA A 96 -14.46 0.75 -1.07
C ALA A 96 -15.44 -0.04 -0.18
N SER A 97 -14.96 -0.95 0.69
CA SER A 97 -15.80 -1.74 1.60
C SER A 97 -16.09 -1.05 2.94
N LEU A 98 -15.33 -0.02 3.30
CA LEU A 98 -15.51 0.71 4.56
C LEU A 98 -16.79 1.57 4.55
N PRO A 99 -17.42 1.76 5.73
CA PRO A 99 -18.49 2.75 5.89
C PRO A 99 -18.02 4.15 5.46
N GLU A 100 -18.91 4.94 4.83
CA GLU A 100 -18.57 6.26 4.26
C GLU A 100 -17.85 7.18 5.25
N ALA A 101 -18.36 7.28 6.49
CA ALA A 101 -17.75 8.12 7.51
C ALA A 101 -16.30 7.71 7.83
N VAL A 102 -16.04 6.40 7.92
CA VAL A 102 -14.70 5.85 8.18
C VAL A 102 -13.80 6.07 6.96
N ARG A 103 -14.32 5.81 5.76
CA ARG A 103 -13.61 6.07 4.50
C ARG A 103 -13.17 7.53 4.42
N ALA A 104 -14.05 8.48 4.74
CA ALA A 104 -13.74 9.90 4.70
C ALA A 104 -12.60 10.29 5.68
N GLU A 105 -12.54 9.68 6.87
CA GLU A 105 -11.45 9.92 7.84
C GLU A 105 -10.07 9.51 7.30
N LEU A 106 -10.02 8.41 6.55
CA LEU A 106 -8.80 7.83 5.98
C LEU A 106 -8.42 8.47 4.63
N ALA A 107 -9.42 8.88 3.83
CA ALA A 107 -9.25 9.35 2.46
C ALA A 107 -8.28 10.52 2.35
N GLY A 108 -8.38 11.52 3.24
CA GLY A 108 -7.54 12.72 3.14
C GLY A 108 -6.04 12.43 3.22
N VAL A 109 -5.61 11.42 3.98
CA VAL A 109 -4.19 11.02 4.02
C VAL A 109 -3.84 10.18 2.80
N LEU A 110 -4.71 9.24 2.42
CA LEU A 110 -4.47 8.42 1.23
C LEU A 110 -4.34 9.28 -0.04
N ASP A 111 -5.21 10.27 -0.21
CA ASP A 111 -5.18 11.21 -1.33
C ASP A 111 -3.89 12.03 -1.36
N ALA A 112 -3.39 12.43 -0.19
CA ALA A 112 -2.11 13.15 -0.08
C ALA A 112 -0.93 12.26 -0.46
N LEU A 113 -0.94 10.98 -0.05
CA LEU A 113 0.10 10.01 -0.42
C LEU A 113 0.05 9.70 -1.93
N ASP A 114 -1.15 9.53 -2.48
CA ASP A 114 -1.38 9.34 -3.91
C ASP A 114 -0.86 10.53 -4.74
N ALA A 115 -1.12 11.76 -4.29
CA ALA A 115 -0.63 12.96 -4.94
C ALA A 115 0.90 13.03 -4.96
N ARG A 116 1.55 12.62 -3.86
CA ARG A 116 3.03 12.55 -3.76
C ARG A 116 3.62 11.50 -4.69
N PHE A 117 3.05 10.30 -4.69
CA PHE A 117 3.43 9.26 -5.64
C PHE A 117 3.26 9.73 -7.09
N ALA A 118 2.14 10.38 -7.39
CA ALA A 118 1.86 10.93 -8.71
C ALA A 118 2.84 12.04 -9.12
N ALA A 119 3.33 12.84 -8.18
CA ALA A 119 4.32 13.89 -8.44
C ALA A 119 5.73 13.31 -8.67
N ALA A 120 6.07 12.18 -8.04
CA ALA A 120 7.37 11.53 -8.14
C ALA A 120 7.50 10.55 -9.33
N THR A 121 6.41 10.35 -10.08
CA THR A 121 6.33 9.41 -11.21
C THR A 121 5.86 10.10 -12.49
N ASP A 122 6.23 9.55 -13.64
CA ASP A 122 5.71 9.91 -14.96
C ASP A 122 4.78 8.81 -15.48
N GLN A 123 3.94 9.15 -16.46
CA GLN A 123 3.10 8.16 -17.14
C GLN A 123 3.97 7.22 -18.01
N ASP A 124 3.86 5.92 -17.78
CA ASP A 124 4.54 4.87 -18.53
C ASP A 124 3.77 4.54 -19.82
N VAL A 125 3.82 5.49 -20.76
CA VAL A 125 3.19 5.36 -22.09
C VAL A 125 3.88 4.34 -22.99
N THR A 126 5.14 3.99 -22.69
CA THR A 126 5.95 3.08 -23.50
C THR A 126 5.88 1.63 -23.01
N GLY A 127 5.43 1.40 -21.78
CA GLY A 127 5.49 0.09 -21.14
C GLY A 127 6.88 -0.30 -20.70
N ALA A 128 7.67 0.66 -20.24
CA ALA A 128 9.00 0.43 -19.69
C ALA A 128 8.97 -0.57 -18.53
N LEU A 129 7.87 -0.65 -17.78
CA LEU A 129 7.75 -1.59 -16.66
C LEU A 129 7.37 -3.01 -17.09
N ASP A 130 6.74 -3.21 -18.25
CA ASP A 130 6.17 -4.51 -18.65
C ASP A 130 7.14 -5.72 -18.55
N PRO A 131 8.43 -5.60 -18.93
CA PRO A 131 9.37 -6.71 -18.80
C PRO A 131 9.65 -7.16 -17.37
N TRP A 132 9.37 -6.30 -16.39
CA TRP A 132 9.71 -6.51 -14.98
C TRP A 132 8.52 -6.99 -14.16
N LEU A 133 7.28 -6.80 -14.64
CA LEU A 133 6.07 -7.19 -13.92
C LEU A 133 5.88 -8.70 -13.94
N ARG A 134 5.57 -9.31 -12.78
CA ARG A 134 5.24 -10.74 -12.67
C ARG A 134 3.98 -11.08 -13.47
N THR A 135 3.01 -10.17 -13.44
CA THR A 135 1.79 -10.27 -14.22
C THR A 135 1.65 -8.97 -15.01
N GLY A 136 1.85 -9.02 -16.33
CA GLY A 136 1.72 -7.85 -17.20
C GLY A 136 0.39 -7.10 -16.99
N ARG A 137 0.34 -5.81 -17.37
CA ARG A 137 -0.75 -4.86 -17.03
C ARG A 137 -2.15 -5.19 -17.60
N GLY A 138 -2.30 -6.32 -18.30
CA GLY A 138 -3.49 -6.73 -19.06
C GLY A 138 -4.77 -7.02 -18.27
N ARG A 139 -4.81 -6.75 -16.95
CA ARG A 139 -6.03 -6.84 -16.11
C ARG A 139 -6.50 -5.48 -15.58
N ALA A 140 -6.09 -4.39 -16.23
CA ALA A 140 -6.30 -3.03 -15.74
C ALA A 140 -7.78 -2.71 -15.45
N THR A 141 -8.12 -2.65 -14.15
CA THR A 141 -9.30 -1.96 -13.62
C THR A 141 -8.91 -0.54 -13.21
N GLN A 142 -9.87 0.29 -12.77
CA GLN A 142 -9.58 1.59 -12.17
C GLN A 142 -8.71 1.50 -10.90
N ALA A 143 -8.53 0.31 -10.31
CA ALA A 143 -7.55 0.12 -9.24
C ALA A 143 -6.11 0.20 -9.78
N HIS A 144 -5.85 -0.29 -10.99
CA HIS A 144 -4.50 -0.49 -11.53
C HIS A 144 -3.88 0.79 -12.14
N VAL A 145 -4.42 1.98 -11.87
CA VAL A 145 -3.92 3.23 -12.50
C VAL A 145 -2.47 3.51 -12.14
N TRP A 146 -2.04 3.07 -10.96
CA TRP A 146 -0.68 3.26 -10.46
C TRP A 146 0.37 2.41 -11.20
N TRP A 147 -0.06 1.32 -11.86
CA TRP A 147 0.80 0.46 -12.67
C TRP A 147 1.21 1.09 -14.01
N TRP A 148 0.55 2.18 -14.39
CA TRP A 148 0.91 2.99 -15.56
C TRP A 148 1.84 4.14 -15.19
N ARG A 149 2.48 4.09 -14.02
CA ARG A 149 3.40 5.11 -13.56
C ARG A 149 4.78 4.53 -13.34
N VAL A 150 5.78 5.22 -13.88
CA VAL A 150 7.21 4.90 -13.74
C VAL A 150 7.89 5.95 -12.87
N PRO A 151 8.71 5.58 -11.89
CA PRO A 151 9.53 6.53 -11.15
C PRO A 151 10.39 7.41 -12.05
N LYS A 152 10.43 8.71 -11.76
CA LYS A 152 11.32 9.66 -12.46
C LYS A 152 12.80 9.31 -12.29
N SER A 153 13.13 8.76 -11.13
CA SER A 153 14.41 8.14 -10.84
C SER A 153 14.13 6.76 -10.27
N ALA A 154 14.50 5.72 -11.02
CA ALA A 154 14.34 4.34 -10.55
C ALA A 154 15.23 4.11 -9.32
N PRO A 155 14.67 3.61 -8.21
CA PRO A 155 15.45 3.28 -7.01
C PRO A 155 16.07 1.86 -7.05
N TRP A 156 15.87 1.11 -8.15
CA TRP A 156 16.38 -0.25 -8.38
C TRP A 156 17.46 -0.33 -9.45
#